data_AF-A0A832J0U4-F1
#
_entry.id   AF-A0A832J0U4-F1
#
_cell.length_a   1.000
_cell.length_b   1.000
_cell.length_c   1.000
_cell.angle_alpha   90.00
_cell.angle_beta   90.00
_cell.angle_gamma   90.00
#
_symmetry.space_group_name_H-M   'P 1'
#
loop_
_entity.id
_entity.type
_entity.pdbx_description
1 polymer ?
#
loop_
_entity_poly.entity_id
_entity_poly.type
_entity_poly.pdbx_seq_one_letter_code
_entity_poly.pdbx_strand_id
1 'polypeptide(L)'
;MTLFAFSQTAQAVITLTVVAGMFVLFLREVFPTEVVAIAGAAVLLALGILPYDDALAVLSNPAPWTIAAMFIVMGALVRTGALDWFTRIAERNAQARPAMAIGALMAFVVLASAVVSNTPVVVVMIPVFVQLAKKMSLSPSKLLIPLSYAAILGGTLTLIGTSTNLLVDGVARSEGLRPFTIFEVTPLGIILVIWGMVYLRFIAPRLLPDRDSMASLLSDKSRKKFLTEAVIPAESDLIGREALGVQLFRRDGVRLVDVIRGDQSLRRNLKEVALQKGDRVVLRTAMSELLSLQQDKSLRRVDQLSAVETNTVEV
;
A
#
# COMPACT_ATOMS: atom_id res chain seq x y z
N MET A 1 34.78 28.74 -7.69
CA MET A 1 36.15 28.57 -7.14
C MET A 1 36.68 27.22 -7.61
N THR A 2 37.77 27.17 -8.37
CA THR A 2 38.42 25.92 -8.79
C THR A 2 39.42 25.50 -7.71
N LEU A 3 39.00 24.58 -6.83
CA LEU A 3 39.83 24.09 -5.72
C LEU A 3 40.98 23.19 -6.17
N PHE A 4 40.85 22.55 -7.34
CA PHE A 4 41.84 21.64 -7.91
C PHE A 4 42.00 21.88 -9.41
N ALA A 5 43.25 21.88 -9.91
CA ALA A 5 43.56 21.99 -11.33
C ALA A 5 43.88 20.61 -11.91
N PHE A 6 42.86 19.96 -12.49
CA PHE A 6 43.00 18.66 -13.16
C PHE A 6 43.17 18.84 -14.68
N SER A 7 43.90 17.93 -15.33
CA SER A 7 43.90 17.86 -16.80
C SER A 7 42.53 17.43 -17.34
N GLN A 8 42.19 17.77 -18.58
CA GLN A 8 40.91 17.35 -19.20
C GLN A 8 40.70 15.82 -19.13
N THR A 9 41.76 15.04 -19.37
CA THR A 9 41.71 13.58 -19.27
C THR A 9 41.43 13.12 -17.84
N ALA A 10 42.05 13.74 -16.84
CA ALA A 10 41.79 13.42 -15.44
C ALA A 10 40.35 13.77 -15.03
N GLN A 11 39.84 14.93 -15.46
CA GLN A 11 38.44 15.31 -15.23
C GLN A 11 37.48 14.29 -15.84
N ALA A 12 37.70 13.88 -17.09
CA ALA A 12 36.86 12.87 -17.75
C ALA A 12 36.87 11.52 -17.02
N VAL A 13 38.05 11.03 -16.62
CA VAL A 13 38.19 9.76 -15.89
C VAL A 13 37.51 9.82 -14.53
N ILE A 14 37.68 10.92 -13.79
CA ILE A 14 37.02 11.10 -12.49
C ILE A 14 35.50 11.13 -12.66
N THR A 15 34.97 11.91 -13.61
CA THR A 15 33.54 11.97 -13.89
C THR A 15 32.96 10.60 -14.25
N LEU A 16 33.61 9.86 -15.16
CA LEU A 16 33.18 8.51 -15.52
C LEU A 16 33.22 7.55 -14.34
N THR A 17 34.23 7.67 -13.47
CA THR A 17 34.36 6.84 -12.26
C THR A 17 33.23 7.13 -11.27
N VAL A 18 32.90 8.41 -11.05
CA VAL A 18 31.78 8.82 -10.19
C VAL A 18 30.47 8.29 -10.75
N VAL A 19 30.21 8.47 -12.05
CA VAL A 19 28.99 7.98 -12.71
C VAL A 19 28.88 6.45 -12.64
N ALA A 20 29.97 5.72 -12.88
CA ALA A 20 30.00 4.26 -12.74
C ALA A 20 29.72 3.83 -11.29
N GLY A 21 30.31 4.52 -10.31
CA GLY A 21 30.04 4.30 -8.90
C GLY A 21 28.57 4.52 -8.54
N MET A 22 27.97 5.62 -9.03
CA MET A 22 26.54 5.89 -8.87
C MET A 22 25.68 4.78 -9.48
N PHE A 23 26.01 4.31 -10.69
CA PHE A 23 25.29 3.24 -11.36
C PHE A 23 25.32 1.93 -10.55
N VAL A 24 26.48 1.56 -10.01
CA VAL A 24 26.61 0.40 -9.12
C VAL A 24 25.78 0.58 -7.84
N LEU A 25 25.79 1.77 -7.25
CA LEU A 25 24.99 2.06 -6.05
C LEU A 25 23.48 2.02 -6.33
N PHE A 26 23.03 2.50 -7.49
CA PHE A 26 21.64 2.36 -7.93
C PHE A 26 21.24 0.89 -8.10
N LEU A 27 22.09 0.05 -8.70
CA LEU A 27 21.82 -1.38 -8.86
C LEU A 27 21.77 -2.13 -7.53
N ARG A 28 22.56 -1.71 -6.54
CA ARG A 28 22.59 -2.35 -5.22
C ARG A 28 21.50 -1.85 -4.28
N GLU A 29 20.81 -0.75 -4.61
CA GLU A 29 19.74 -0.13 -3.82
C GLU A 29 20.07 0.05 -2.32
N VAL A 30 21.37 0.21 -1.97
CA VAL A 30 21.82 0.31 -0.57
C VAL A 30 21.39 1.63 0.06
N PHE A 31 21.38 2.69 -0.75
CA PHE A 31 20.96 4.03 -0.36
C PHE A 31 19.82 4.49 -1.27
N PRO A 32 18.93 5.38 -0.80
CA PRO A 32 17.91 6.00 -1.64
C PRO A 32 18.55 6.69 -2.85
N THR A 33 17.86 6.68 -3.98
CA THR A 33 18.41 7.16 -5.26
C THR A 33 18.74 8.65 -5.21
N GLU A 34 17.96 9.44 -4.48
CA GLU A 34 18.19 10.86 -4.23
C GLU A 34 19.50 11.10 -3.47
N VAL A 35 19.84 10.24 -2.49
CA VAL A 35 21.08 10.37 -1.71
C VAL A 35 22.29 10.10 -2.60
N VAL A 36 22.22 9.04 -3.42
CA VAL A 36 23.30 8.68 -4.35
C VAL A 36 23.49 9.79 -5.41
N ALA A 37 22.40 10.33 -5.95
CA ALA A 37 22.43 11.41 -6.94
C ALA A 37 23.03 12.70 -6.38
N ILE A 38 22.57 13.14 -5.21
CA ILE A 38 23.06 14.36 -4.55
C ILE A 38 24.53 14.18 -4.13
N ALA A 39 24.90 13.02 -3.59
CA ALA A 39 26.29 12.74 -3.21
C ALA A 39 27.22 12.76 -4.42
N GLY A 40 26.84 12.13 -5.54
CA GLY A 40 27.62 12.15 -6.78
C GLY A 40 27.81 13.57 -7.34
N ALA A 41 26.74 14.36 -7.39
CA ALA A 41 26.81 15.76 -7.80
C ALA A 41 27.67 16.60 -6.85
N ALA A 42 27.53 16.40 -5.53
CA ALA A 42 28.32 17.10 -4.52
C ALA A 42 29.82 16.78 -4.63
N VAL A 43 30.19 15.52 -4.92
CA VAL A 43 31.58 15.13 -5.17
C VAL A 43 32.15 15.86 -6.38
N LEU A 44 31.41 15.92 -7.50
CA LEU A 44 31.88 16.59 -8.72
C LEU A 44 31.99 18.12 -8.55
N LEU A 45 31.07 18.73 -7.80
CA LEU A 45 31.14 20.15 -7.44
C LEU A 45 32.31 20.44 -6.47
N ALA A 46 32.52 19.61 -5.46
CA ALA A 46 33.61 19.77 -4.48
C ALA A 46 34.98 19.61 -5.13
N LEU A 47 35.11 18.71 -6.11
CA LEU A 47 36.33 18.54 -6.91
C LEU A 47 36.54 19.67 -7.94
N GLY A 48 35.58 20.58 -8.11
CA GLY A 48 35.65 21.68 -9.06
C GLY A 48 35.59 21.24 -10.53
N ILE A 49 35.08 20.03 -10.78
CA ILE A 49 34.91 19.48 -12.14
C ILE A 49 33.66 20.08 -12.79
N LEU A 50 32.61 20.29 -12.00
CA LEU A 50 31.39 20.97 -12.43
C LEU A 50 31.43 22.46 -12.03
N PRO A 51 31.05 23.39 -12.93
CA PRO A 51 30.85 24.79 -12.58
C PRO A 51 29.73 24.93 -11.55
N TYR A 52 29.97 25.75 -10.52
CA TYR A 52 28.94 26.01 -9.50
C TYR A 52 27.72 26.73 -10.07
N ASP A 53 27.94 27.64 -11.04
CA ASP A 53 26.87 28.44 -11.64
C ASP A 53 25.86 27.57 -12.42
N ASP A 54 26.34 26.46 -13.01
CA ASP A 54 25.49 25.50 -13.72
C ASP A 54 24.59 24.71 -12.76
N ALA A 55 25.01 24.51 -11.51
CA ALA A 55 24.21 23.80 -10.51
C ALA A 55 22.91 24.55 -10.18
N LEU A 56 22.95 25.89 -10.16
CA LEU A 56 21.77 26.72 -9.94
C LEU A 56 20.79 26.63 -11.12
N ALA A 57 21.30 26.58 -12.34
CA ALA A 57 20.48 26.40 -13.53
C ALA A 57 19.70 25.09 -13.50
N VAL A 58 20.32 23.99 -13.04
CA VAL A 58 19.65 22.69 -12.90
C VAL A 58 18.51 22.74 -11.87
N LEU A 59 18.70 23.42 -10.73
CA LEU A 59 17.65 23.57 -9.70
C LEU A 59 16.50 24.49 -10.15
N SER A 60 16.76 25.40 -11.08
CA SER A 60 15.76 26.29 -11.67
C SER A 60 14.87 25.62 -12.73
N ASN A 61 15.15 24.36 -13.07
CA ASN A 61 14.35 23.63 -14.04
C ASN A 61 12.90 23.49 -13.55
N PRO A 62 11.88 23.81 -14.38
CA PRO A 62 10.48 23.74 -13.98
C PRO A 62 9.96 22.30 -13.77
N ALA A 63 10.65 21.29 -14.31
CA ALA A 63 10.20 19.89 -14.27
C ALA A 63 10.04 19.33 -12.84
N PRO A 64 11.03 19.40 -11.92
CA PRO A 64 10.86 18.96 -10.53
C PRO A 64 9.71 19.66 -9.80
N TRP A 65 9.55 20.97 -9.99
CA TRP A 65 8.48 21.75 -9.37
C TRP A 65 7.09 21.36 -9.87
N THR A 66 6.99 21.04 -11.16
CA THR A 66 5.77 20.55 -11.79
C THR A 66 5.35 19.20 -11.18
N ILE A 67 6.31 18.30 -10.96
CA ILE A 67 6.08 17.01 -10.28
C ILE A 67 5.61 17.22 -8.84
N ALA A 68 6.24 18.14 -8.09
CA ALA A 68 5.84 18.45 -6.72
C ALA A 68 4.39 18.97 -6.65
N ALA A 69 4.00 19.87 -7.56
CA ALA A 69 2.62 20.35 -7.65
C ALA A 69 1.61 19.24 -7.95
N MET A 70 1.96 18.27 -8.81
CA MET A 70 1.11 17.12 -9.12
C MET A 70 0.89 16.21 -7.92
N PHE A 71 1.92 16.01 -7.09
CA PHE A 71 1.75 15.27 -5.83
C PHE A 71 0.78 15.97 -4.87
N ILE A 72 0.78 17.30 -4.83
CA ILE A 72 -0.20 18.08 -4.04
C ILE A 72 -1.63 17.87 -4.57
N VAL A 73 -1.82 17.99 -5.88
CA VAL A 73 -3.14 17.77 -6.53
C VAL A 73 -3.64 16.36 -6.24
N MET A 74 -2.76 15.36 -6.32
CA MET A 74 -3.11 13.99 -6.00
C MET A 74 -3.48 13.82 -4.52
N GLY A 75 -2.70 14.40 -3.60
CA GLY A 75 -3.01 14.39 -2.18
C GLY A 75 -4.37 15.00 -1.87
N ALA A 76 -4.74 16.08 -2.56
CA ALA A 76 -6.07 16.69 -2.46
C ALA A 76 -7.18 15.76 -2.98
N LEU A 77 -6.95 15.05 -4.09
CA LEU A 77 -7.91 14.10 -4.65
C LEU A 77 -8.17 12.90 -3.72
N VAL A 78 -7.12 12.40 -3.05
CA VAL A 78 -7.26 11.36 -2.01
C VAL A 78 -8.04 11.91 -0.82
N ARG A 79 -7.66 13.09 -0.30
CA ARG A 79 -8.25 13.67 0.91
C ARG A 79 -9.71 14.06 0.75
N THR A 80 -10.14 14.44 -0.45
CA THR A 80 -11.53 14.78 -0.77
C THR A 80 -12.45 13.57 -0.93
N GLY A 81 -11.90 12.34 -0.96
CA GLY A 81 -12.70 11.12 -1.16
C GLY A 81 -13.26 10.97 -2.58
N ALA A 82 -12.81 11.79 -3.54
CA ALA A 82 -13.22 11.68 -4.94
C ALA A 82 -12.93 10.28 -5.51
N LEU A 83 -11.84 9.66 -5.06
CA LEU A 83 -11.43 8.31 -5.43
C LEU A 83 -12.32 7.23 -4.81
N ASP A 84 -12.79 7.43 -3.56
CA ASP A 84 -13.73 6.52 -2.90
C ASP A 84 -15.11 6.56 -3.58
N TRP A 85 -15.55 7.75 -4.00
CA TRP A 85 -16.78 7.91 -4.78
C TRP A 85 -16.70 7.15 -6.10
N PHE A 86 -15.58 7.26 -6.82
CA PHE A 86 -15.36 6.54 -8.08
C PHE A 86 -15.33 5.01 -7.90
N THR A 87 -14.69 4.55 -6.82
CA THR A 87 -14.63 3.14 -6.43
C THR A 87 -16.03 2.55 -6.25
N ARG A 88 -16.94 3.26 -5.56
CA ARG A 88 -18.31 2.80 -5.32
C ARG A 88 -19.13 2.68 -6.60
N ILE A 89 -18.90 3.56 -7.57
CA ILE A 89 -19.55 3.49 -8.89
C ILE A 89 -19.08 2.26 -9.66
N ALA A 90 -17.78 2.00 -9.66
CA ALA A 90 -17.22 0.83 -10.32
C ALA A 90 -17.70 -0.48 -9.70
N GLU A 91 -17.80 -0.55 -8.37
CA GLU A 91 -18.29 -1.73 -7.65
C GLU A 91 -19.76 -2.07 -7.95
N ARG A 92 -20.64 -1.06 -8.09
CA ARG A 92 -22.04 -1.26 -8.44
C ARG A 92 -22.22 -1.93 -9.80
N ASN A 93 -21.39 -1.56 -10.77
CA ASN A 93 -21.47 -2.10 -12.12
C ASN A 93 -20.82 -3.47 -12.27
N ALA A 94 -19.91 -3.83 -11.35
CA ALA A 94 -19.18 -5.10 -11.38
C ALA A 94 -20.05 -6.34 -11.15
N GLN A 95 -21.14 -6.24 -10.38
CA GLN A 95 -22.04 -7.37 -10.13
C GLN A 95 -22.87 -7.75 -11.36
N ALA A 96 -23.30 -6.76 -12.15
CA ALA A 96 -24.09 -7.02 -13.35
C ALA A 96 -23.21 -7.43 -14.55
N ARG A 97 -22.06 -6.77 -14.72
CA ARG A 97 -21.22 -6.87 -15.92
C ARG A 97 -19.71 -6.76 -15.58
N PRO A 98 -19.08 -7.82 -15.05
CA PRO A 98 -17.71 -7.76 -14.52
C PRO A 98 -16.65 -7.35 -15.56
N ALA A 99 -16.76 -7.82 -16.81
CA ALA A 99 -15.82 -7.46 -17.87
C ALA A 99 -15.88 -5.96 -18.23
N MET A 100 -17.08 -5.36 -18.24
CA MET A 100 -17.23 -3.92 -18.49
C MET A 100 -16.76 -3.10 -17.29
N ALA A 101 -16.96 -3.57 -16.06
CA ALA A 101 -16.45 -2.88 -14.87
C ALA A 101 -14.91 -2.84 -14.85
N ILE A 102 -14.24 -3.96 -15.17
CA ILE A 102 -12.77 -3.98 -15.32
C ILE A 102 -12.35 -3.03 -16.45
N GLY A 103 -13.02 -3.07 -17.61
CA GLY A 103 -12.69 -2.18 -18.73
C GLY A 103 -12.81 -0.70 -18.36
N ALA A 104 -13.89 -0.30 -17.68
CA ALA A 104 -14.11 1.07 -17.23
C ALA A 104 -13.07 1.51 -16.18
N LEU A 105 -12.74 0.64 -15.22
CA LEU A 105 -11.70 0.88 -14.24
C LEU A 105 -10.32 1.06 -14.88
N MET A 106 -9.98 0.21 -15.85
CA MET A 106 -8.72 0.31 -16.57
C MET A 106 -8.64 1.58 -17.43
N ALA A 107 -9.74 1.97 -18.09
CA ALA A 107 -9.81 3.23 -18.83
C ALA A 107 -9.62 4.42 -17.89
N PHE A 108 -10.24 4.40 -16.72
CA PHE A 108 -10.03 5.42 -15.69
C PHE A 108 -8.58 5.48 -15.24
N VAL A 109 -7.94 4.33 -14.95
CA VAL A 109 -6.53 4.28 -14.56
C VAL A 109 -5.65 4.92 -15.63
N VAL A 110 -5.85 4.59 -16.91
CA VAL A 110 -5.09 5.16 -18.02
C VAL A 110 -5.25 6.68 -18.07
N LEU A 111 -6.48 7.19 -17.97
CA LEU A 111 -6.76 8.63 -18.02
C LEU A 111 -6.26 9.36 -16.78
N ALA A 112 -6.41 8.78 -15.59
CA ALA A 112 -5.92 9.35 -14.34
C ALA A 112 -4.39 9.41 -14.35
N SER A 113 -3.72 8.35 -14.81
CA SER A 113 -2.27 8.29 -14.93
C SER A 113 -1.72 9.22 -16.02
N ALA A 114 -2.56 9.61 -17.00
CA ALA A 114 -2.20 10.63 -17.98
C ALA A 114 -2.12 12.04 -17.38
N VAL A 115 -2.66 12.27 -16.19
CA VAL A 115 -2.65 13.58 -15.52
C VAL A 115 -1.84 13.56 -14.23
N VAL A 116 -1.78 12.39 -13.59
CA VAL A 116 -1.11 12.15 -12.31
C VAL A 116 -0.01 11.12 -12.52
N SER A 117 1.09 11.23 -11.77
CA SER A 117 2.13 10.19 -11.75
C SER A 117 1.55 8.80 -11.46
N ASN A 118 2.20 7.76 -11.99
CA ASN A 118 1.69 6.38 -11.95
C ASN A 118 1.51 5.85 -10.51
N THR A 119 2.44 6.18 -9.60
CA THR A 119 2.54 5.55 -8.27
C THR A 119 1.29 5.79 -7.39
N PRO A 120 0.81 7.03 -7.20
CA PRO A 120 -0.38 7.26 -6.37
C PRO A 120 -1.65 6.64 -6.96
N VAL A 121 -1.81 6.65 -8.29
CA VAL A 121 -2.96 6.04 -8.97
C VAL A 121 -3.01 4.55 -8.65
N VAL A 122 -1.88 3.85 -8.80
CA VAL A 122 -1.83 2.41 -8.49
C VAL A 122 -2.16 2.16 -7.02
N VAL A 123 -1.56 2.91 -6.08
CA VAL A 123 -1.77 2.72 -4.64
C VAL A 123 -3.24 2.83 -4.25
N VAL A 124 -3.94 3.82 -4.79
CA VAL A 124 -5.37 4.02 -4.53
C VAL A 124 -6.23 2.92 -5.16
N MET A 125 -5.83 2.40 -6.31
CA MET A 125 -6.62 1.40 -7.04
C MET A 125 -6.37 -0.04 -6.56
N ILE A 126 -5.27 -0.31 -5.84
CA ILE A 126 -4.99 -1.64 -5.24
C ILE A 126 -6.20 -2.18 -4.43
N PRO A 127 -6.76 -1.47 -3.43
CA PRO A 127 -7.88 -2.01 -2.65
C PRO A 127 -9.11 -2.30 -3.52
N VAL A 128 -9.36 -1.48 -4.55
CA VAL A 128 -10.47 -1.67 -5.51
C VAL A 128 -10.30 -2.96 -6.29
N PHE A 129 -9.13 -3.15 -6.92
CA PHE A 129 -8.84 -4.33 -7.74
C PHE A 129 -8.72 -5.61 -6.88
N VAL A 130 -8.26 -5.51 -5.62
CA VAL A 130 -8.25 -6.65 -4.68
C VAL A 130 -9.67 -7.07 -4.31
N GLN A 131 -10.55 -6.12 -4.00
CA GLN A 131 -11.95 -6.43 -3.68
C GLN A 131 -12.68 -7.02 -4.89
N LEU A 132 -12.42 -6.48 -6.09
CA LEU A 132 -12.98 -7.00 -7.33
C LEU A 132 -12.48 -8.42 -7.63
N ALA A 133 -11.19 -8.70 -7.43
CA ALA A 133 -10.63 -10.04 -7.57
C ALA A 133 -11.33 -11.03 -6.64
N LYS A 134 -11.53 -10.67 -5.36
CA LYS A 134 -12.26 -11.48 -4.37
C LYS A 134 -13.71 -11.75 -4.80
N LYS A 135 -14.46 -10.71 -5.20
CA LYS A 135 -15.85 -10.84 -5.66
C LYS A 135 -15.97 -11.74 -6.90
N MET A 136 -14.98 -11.70 -7.80
CA MET A 136 -14.93 -12.50 -9.02
C MET A 136 -14.27 -13.88 -8.86
N SER A 137 -13.85 -14.24 -7.64
CA SER A 137 -13.08 -15.47 -7.37
C SER A 137 -11.82 -15.61 -8.25
N LEU A 138 -11.16 -14.49 -8.55
CA LEU A 138 -9.90 -14.42 -9.30
C LEU A 138 -8.72 -14.19 -8.35
N SER A 139 -7.53 -14.66 -8.73
CA SER A 139 -6.30 -14.30 -8.05
C SER A 139 -6.03 -12.79 -8.22
N PRO A 140 -5.67 -12.05 -7.15
CA PRO A 140 -5.45 -10.61 -7.28
C PRO A 140 -4.28 -10.26 -8.22
N SER A 141 -3.29 -11.14 -8.41
CA SER A 141 -2.19 -10.93 -9.35
C SER A 141 -2.68 -10.71 -10.79
N LYS A 142 -3.73 -11.42 -11.21
CA LYS A 142 -4.35 -11.30 -12.54
C LYS A 142 -5.03 -9.95 -12.80
N LEU A 143 -5.25 -9.16 -11.76
CA LEU A 143 -5.87 -7.84 -11.82
C LEU A 143 -4.88 -6.70 -11.47
N LEU A 144 -3.98 -6.93 -10.51
CA LEU A 144 -3.00 -5.94 -10.05
C LEU A 144 -1.85 -5.72 -11.04
N ILE A 145 -1.39 -6.76 -11.74
CA ILE A 145 -0.34 -6.60 -12.75
C ILE A 145 -0.86 -5.78 -13.94
N PRO A 146 -2.04 -6.10 -14.53
CA PRO A 146 -2.63 -5.25 -15.56
C PRO A 146 -2.88 -3.81 -15.10
N LEU A 147 -3.36 -3.61 -13.88
CA LEU A 147 -3.51 -2.27 -13.28
C LEU A 147 -2.19 -1.48 -13.35
N SER A 148 -1.08 -2.09 -12.92
CA SER A 148 0.23 -1.44 -12.94
C SER A 148 0.67 -1.08 -14.36
N TYR A 149 0.52 -1.98 -15.32
CA TYR A 149 0.89 -1.69 -16.71
C TYR A 149 -0.02 -0.64 -17.36
N ALA A 150 -1.32 -0.65 -17.06
CA ALA A 150 -2.24 0.37 -17.53
C ALA A 150 -1.90 1.77 -16.98
N ALA A 151 -1.49 1.86 -15.72
CA ALA A 151 -1.00 3.11 -15.15
C ALA A 151 0.28 3.57 -15.88
N ILE A 152 1.27 2.68 -16.07
CA ILE A 152 2.50 3.00 -16.79
C ILE A 152 2.21 3.51 -18.21
N LEU A 153 1.38 2.80 -18.97
CA LEU A 153 0.99 3.20 -20.32
C LEU A 153 0.20 4.52 -20.31
N GLY A 154 -0.71 4.70 -19.36
CA GLY A 154 -1.46 5.96 -19.20
C GLY A 154 -0.54 7.15 -18.96
N GLY A 155 0.50 7.00 -18.12
CA GLY A 155 1.51 8.02 -17.89
C GLY A 155 2.23 8.48 -19.15
N THR A 156 2.34 7.62 -20.17
CA THR A 156 2.99 7.99 -21.44
C THR A 156 2.13 8.86 -22.35
N LEU A 157 0.83 9.04 -22.05
CA LEU A 157 -0.09 9.80 -22.90
C LEU A 157 0.18 11.30 -22.92
N THR A 158 0.77 11.86 -21.87
CA THR A 158 1.01 13.31 -21.78
C THR A 158 2.43 13.59 -21.31
N LEU A 159 2.88 14.83 -21.53
CA LEU A 159 4.14 15.32 -20.98
C LEU A 159 4.15 15.23 -19.45
N ILE A 160 3.00 15.43 -18.81
CA ILE A 160 2.88 15.50 -17.35
C ILE A 160 2.67 14.15 -16.66
N GLY A 161 2.27 13.12 -17.40
CA GLY A 161 1.93 11.81 -16.82
C GLY A 161 3.13 11.07 -16.22
N THR A 162 4.36 11.37 -16.65
CA THR A 162 5.58 10.80 -16.05
C THR A 162 6.68 11.83 -15.82
N SER A 163 7.45 11.62 -14.76
CA SER A 163 8.65 12.40 -14.47
C SER A 163 9.72 12.30 -15.56
N THR A 164 9.79 11.17 -16.26
CA THR A 164 10.70 10.96 -17.38
C THR A 164 10.39 11.88 -18.56
N ASN A 165 9.12 12.08 -18.89
CA ASN A 165 8.73 12.98 -19.99
C ASN A 165 9.09 14.44 -19.67
N LEU A 166 8.84 14.88 -18.43
CA LEU A 166 9.24 16.20 -17.95
C LEU A 166 10.76 16.39 -17.92
N LEU A 167 11.52 15.35 -17.57
CA LEU A 167 12.99 15.40 -17.60
C LEU A 167 13.51 15.58 -19.03
N VAL A 168 12.98 14.82 -19.99
CA VAL A 168 13.36 14.93 -21.41
C VAL A 168 13.05 16.32 -21.95
N ASP A 169 11.88 16.87 -21.65
CA ASP A 169 11.52 18.25 -22.02
C ASP A 169 12.43 19.28 -21.34
N GLY A 170 12.73 19.09 -20.05
CA GLY A 170 13.67 19.93 -19.32
C GLY A 170 15.06 19.99 -19.96
N VAL A 171 15.59 18.83 -20.37
CA VAL A 171 16.89 18.73 -21.08
C VAL A 171 16.80 19.32 -22.49
N ALA A 172 15.72 19.06 -23.23
CA ALA A 172 15.54 19.62 -24.56
C ALA A 172 15.54 21.17 -24.53
N ARG A 173 14.86 21.76 -23.53
CA ARG A 173 14.83 23.21 -23.33
C ARG A 173 16.20 23.78 -22.98
N SER A 174 17.01 23.09 -22.16
CA SER A 174 18.37 23.55 -21.83
C SER A 174 19.30 23.56 -23.04
N GLU A 175 19.05 22.68 -24.02
CA GLU A 175 19.76 22.65 -25.31
C GLU A 175 19.19 23.65 -26.35
N GLY A 176 18.28 24.54 -25.95
CA GLY A 176 17.68 25.55 -26.83
C GLY A 176 16.62 25.03 -27.78
N LEU A 177 16.14 23.79 -27.62
CA LEU A 177 15.03 23.26 -28.39
C LEU A 177 13.69 23.83 -27.93
N ARG A 178 12.70 23.78 -28.81
CA ARG A 178 11.34 24.22 -28.49
C ARG A 178 10.74 23.33 -27.39
N PRO A 179 10.08 23.92 -26.37
CA PRO A 179 9.33 23.19 -25.35
C PRO A 179 8.33 22.21 -25.96
N PHE A 180 8.23 21.00 -25.39
CA PHE A 180 7.16 20.08 -25.75
C PHE A 180 5.81 20.60 -25.27
N THR A 181 4.79 20.44 -26.10
CA THR A 181 3.40 20.67 -25.68
C THR A 181 2.89 19.48 -24.86
N ILE A 182 1.89 19.71 -24.00
CA ILE A 182 1.35 18.67 -23.10
C ILE A 182 0.92 17.41 -23.87
N PHE A 183 0.39 17.59 -25.07
CA PHE A 183 -0.20 16.52 -25.89
C PHE A 183 0.67 16.09 -27.08
N GLU A 184 1.93 16.53 -27.15
CA GLU A 184 2.79 16.24 -28.30
C GLU A 184 3.08 14.74 -28.46
N VAL A 185 3.24 14.06 -27.32
CA VAL A 185 3.46 12.61 -27.23
C VAL A 185 2.16 11.80 -27.31
N THR A 186 1.00 12.43 -27.18
CA THR A 186 -0.31 11.75 -27.11
C THR A 186 -0.61 10.88 -28.32
N PRO A 187 -0.35 11.27 -29.59
CA PRO A 187 -0.63 10.42 -30.74
C PRO A 187 0.08 9.06 -30.67
N LEU A 188 1.36 9.06 -30.29
CA LEU A 188 2.15 7.84 -30.08
C LEU A 188 1.70 7.09 -28.83
N GLY A 189 1.44 7.82 -27.74
CA GLY A 189 0.94 7.24 -26.50
C GLY A 189 -0.39 6.50 -26.67
N ILE A 190 -1.32 7.04 -27.47
CA ILE A 190 -2.60 6.38 -27.79
C ILE A 190 -2.37 5.05 -28.49
N ILE A 191 -1.45 4.99 -29.46
CA ILE A 191 -1.13 3.74 -30.17
C ILE A 191 -0.59 2.69 -29.18
N LEU A 192 0.33 3.10 -28.29
CA LEU A 192 0.89 2.22 -27.26
C LEU A 192 -0.16 1.75 -26.25
N VAL A 193 -1.05 2.66 -25.80
CA VAL A 193 -2.15 2.32 -24.89
C VAL A 193 -3.10 1.34 -25.55
N ILE A 194 -3.50 1.56 -26.80
CA ILE A 194 -4.40 0.65 -27.52
C ILE A 194 -3.78 -0.74 -27.59
N TRP A 195 -2.54 -0.85 -28.07
CA TRP A 195 -1.85 -2.15 -28.19
C TRP A 195 -1.59 -2.81 -26.83
N GLY A 196 -1.18 -2.03 -25.83
CA GLY A 196 -0.98 -2.51 -24.48
C GLY A 196 -2.28 -3.01 -23.84
N MET A 197 -3.40 -2.30 -24.04
CA MET A 197 -4.71 -2.72 -23.55
C MET A 197 -5.22 -3.97 -24.26
N VAL A 198 -4.99 -4.10 -25.57
CA VAL A 198 -5.26 -5.33 -26.32
C VAL A 198 -4.43 -6.49 -25.76
N TYR A 199 -3.13 -6.29 -25.54
CA TYR A 199 -2.25 -7.30 -24.93
C TYR A 199 -2.74 -7.70 -23.52
N LEU A 200 -3.05 -6.73 -22.66
CA LEU A 200 -3.53 -6.97 -21.29
C LEU A 200 -4.90 -7.65 -21.26
N ARG A 201 -5.73 -7.45 -22.28
CA ARG A 201 -7.06 -8.07 -22.38
C ARG A 201 -7.00 -9.50 -22.89
N PHE A 202 -6.21 -9.79 -23.93
CA PHE A 202 -6.26 -11.07 -24.64
C PHE A 202 -5.10 -12.01 -24.33
N ILE A 203 -3.93 -11.47 -24.00
CA ILE A 203 -2.68 -12.22 -23.86
C ILE A 203 -2.32 -12.37 -22.38
N ALA A 204 -2.30 -11.28 -21.62
CA ALA A 204 -1.91 -11.30 -20.21
C ALA A 204 -2.69 -12.32 -19.34
N PRO A 205 -4.02 -12.50 -19.46
CA PRO A 205 -4.74 -13.47 -18.62
C PRO A 205 -4.29 -14.92 -18.83
N ARG A 206 -3.68 -15.25 -19.97
CA ARG A 206 -3.15 -16.58 -20.29
C ARG A 206 -1.72 -16.81 -19.76
N LEU A 207 -0.94 -15.74 -19.61
CA LEU A 207 0.46 -15.81 -19.17
C LEU A 207 0.63 -15.53 -17.68
N LEU A 208 -0.28 -14.76 -17.07
CA LEU A 208 -0.13 -14.32 -15.69
C LEU A 208 -0.36 -15.48 -14.70
N PRO A 209 0.59 -15.72 -13.78
CA PRO A 209 0.48 -16.78 -12.80
C PRO A 209 -0.57 -16.45 -11.73
N ASP A 210 -1.24 -17.50 -11.24
CA ASP A 210 -2.08 -17.41 -10.06
C ASP A 210 -1.20 -17.28 -8.82
N ARG A 211 -1.14 -16.06 -8.27
CA ARG A 211 -0.43 -15.76 -7.04
C ARG A 211 -1.38 -15.08 -6.07
N ASP A 212 -1.39 -15.56 -4.84
CA ASP A 212 -1.97 -14.81 -3.73
C ASP A 212 -1.13 -13.54 -3.53
N SER A 213 -1.75 -12.38 -3.75
CA SER A 213 -1.07 -11.09 -3.64
C SER A 213 -0.72 -10.77 -2.19
N MET A 214 0.43 -10.16 -1.92
CA MET A 214 0.75 -9.54 -0.62
C MET A 214 -0.31 -8.51 -0.18
N ALA A 215 -1.04 -7.90 -1.12
CA ALA A 215 -2.17 -7.03 -0.83
C ALA A 215 -3.36 -7.79 -0.18
N SER A 216 -3.50 -9.10 -0.42
CA SER A 216 -4.46 -9.93 0.31
C SER A 216 -4.09 -10.00 1.79
N LEU A 217 -2.79 -10.04 2.13
CA LEU A 217 -2.29 -10.01 3.51
C LEU A 217 -2.42 -8.64 4.17
N LEU A 218 -2.29 -7.54 3.41
CA LEU A 218 -2.56 -6.18 3.88
C LEU A 218 -4.06 -5.94 4.16
N SER A 219 -4.94 -6.51 3.32
CA SER A 219 -6.39 -6.50 3.53
C SER A 219 -6.84 -7.45 4.65
N ASP A 220 -6.15 -8.58 4.82
CA ASP A 220 -6.37 -9.56 5.90
C ASP A 220 -5.71 -9.15 7.24
N LYS A 221 -5.25 -7.90 7.40
CA LYS A 221 -4.88 -7.38 8.74
C LYS A 221 -6.05 -7.49 9.73
N SER A 222 -7.29 -7.52 9.23
CA SER A 222 -8.53 -7.80 10.00
C SER A 222 -8.66 -9.26 10.48
N ARG A 223 -7.85 -10.19 9.94
CA ARG A 223 -7.84 -11.62 10.31
C ARG A 223 -6.75 -12.01 11.31
N LYS A 224 -5.97 -11.07 11.85
CA LYS A 224 -5.16 -11.39 13.04
C LYS A 224 -6.13 -11.74 14.17
N LYS A 225 -6.23 -13.03 14.46
CA LYS A 225 -7.04 -13.56 15.56
C LYS A 225 -6.22 -13.46 16.83
N PHE A 226 -6.68 -12.66 17.78
CA PHE A 226 -6.06 -12.48 19.08
C PHE A 226 -6.65 -13.49 20.07
N LEU A 227 -5.85 -13.85 21.07
CA LEU A 227 -6.36 -14.50 22.27
C LEU A 227 -6.72 -13.40 23.25
N THR A 228 -7.95 -13.43 23.75
CA THR A 228 -8.41 -12.54 24.81
C THR A 228 -8.92 -13.38 25.97
N GLU A 229 -8.84 -12.82 27.17
CA GLU A 229 -9.48 -13.38 28.36
C GLU A 229 -10.69 -12.52 28.75
N ALA A 230 -11.79 -13.17 29.10
CA ALA A 230 -12.99 -12.56 29.63
C ALA A 230 -13.45 -13.31 30.88
N VAL A 231 -13.82 -12.60 31.92
CA VAL A 231 -14.31 -13.17 33.18
C VAL A 231 -15.82 -13.25 33.16
N ILE A 232 -16.38 -14.32 33.73
CA ILE A 232 -17.82 -14.46 33.97
C ILE A 232 -18.18 -13.75 35.28
N PRO A 233 -18.88 -12.60 35.24
CA PRO A 233 -19.30 -11.88 36.44
C PRO A 233 -20.38 -12.64 37.22
N ALA A 234 -20.61 -12.23 38.47
CA ALA A 234 -21.59 -12.85 39.36
C ALA A 234 -23.03 -12.82 38.84
N GLU A 235 -23.35 -11.81 38.01
CA GLU A 235 -24.67 -11.53 37.45
C GLU A 235 -24.84 -12.13 36.04
N SER A 236 -23.94 -13.01 35.60
CA SER A 236 -23.96 -13.53 34.23
C SER A 236 -24.99 -14.65 34.04
N ASP A 237 -25.83 -14.51 33.02
CA ASP A 237 -26.79 -15.54 32.58
C ASP A 237 -26.13 -16.80 31.97
N LEU A 238 -24.79 -16.81 31.90
CA LEU A 238 -23.98 -17.92 31.43
C LEU A 238 -23.63 -18.93 32.54
N ILE A 239 -23.85 -18.58 33.81
CA ILE A 239 -23.58 -19.46 34.95
C ILE A 239 -24.46 -20.71 34.85
N GLY A 240 -23.85 -21.89 35.03
CA GLY A 240 -24.51 -23.19 34.94
C GLY A 240 -24.70 -23.73 33.51
N ARG A 241 -24.40 -22.94 32.47
CA ARG A 241 -24.42 -23.42 31.09
C ARG A 241 -23.15 -24.17 30.74
N GLU A 242 -23.26 -25.16 29.87
CA GLU A 242 -22.10 -25.86 29.30
C GLU A 242 -21.25 -24.91 28.46
N ALA A 243 -19.94 -24.90 28.70
CA ALA A 243 -19.00 -23.99 28.05
C ALA A 243 -19.06 -24.10 26.52
N LEU A 244 -19.19 -25.30 25.97
CA LEU A 244 -19.33 -25.49 24.51
C LEU A 244 -20.75 -25.25 24.00
N GLY A 245 -21.77 -25.18 24.87
CA GLY A 245 -23.18 -24.97 24.50
C GLY A 245 -23.57 -23.48 24.37
N VAL A 246 -22.74 -22.56 24.85
CA VAL A 246 -23.02 -21.13 24.81
C VAL A 246 -22.92 -20.59 23.37
N GLN A 247 -24.04 -20.03 22.86
CA GLN A 247 -24.11 -19.47 21.50
C GLN A 247 -23.12 -18.32 21.28
N LEU A 248 -22.81 -17.53 22.31
CA LEU A 248 -21.83 -16.44 22.26
C LEU A 248 -20.44 -16.93 21.83
N PHE A 249 -20.06 -18.15 22.24
CA PHE A 249 -18.77 -18.76 21.89
C PHE A 249 -18.79 -19.57 20.59
N ARG A 250 -19.98 -19.71 19.98
CA ARG A 250 -20.20 -20.37 18.68
C ARG A 250 -20.46 -19.39 17.53
N ARG A 251 -20.47 -18.08 17.80
CA ARG A 251 -20.59 -17.05 16.76
C ARG A 251 -19.46 -17.17 15.73
N ASP A 252 -19.77 -16.86 14.48
CA ASP A 252 -18.77 -16.82 13.42
C ASP A 252 -17.62 -15.87 13.78
N GLY A 253 -16.40 -16.40 13.80
CA GLY A 253 -15.20 -15.65 14.14
C GLY A 253 -14.76 -15.71 15.60
N VAL A 254 -15.59 -16.23 16.51
CA VAL A 254 -15.26 -16.45 17.93
C VAL A 254 -15.06 -17.95 18.18
N ARG A 255 -13.99 -18.31 18.88
CA ARG A 255 -13.76 -19.70 19.30
C ARG A 255 -13.31 -19.75 20.75
N LEU A 256 -14.01 -20.54 21.55
CA LEU A 256 -13.55 -20.92 22.89
C LEU A 256 -12.28 -21.76 22.80
N VAL A 257 -11.22 -21.30 23.45
CA VAL A 257 -9.92 -21.99 23.53
C VAL A 257 -9.75 -22.67 24.89
N ASP A 258 -10.18 -22.01 25.96
CA ASP A 258 -9.97 -22.47 27.32
C ASP A 258 -10.99 -21.89 28.29
N VAL A 259 -11.15 -22.56 29.43
CA VAL A 259 -11.82 -22.05 30.63
C VAL A 259 -10.86 -22.27 31.78
N ILE A 260 -10.46 -21.20 32.44
CA ILE A 260 -9.53 -21.21 33.56
C ILE A 260 -10.32 -20.90 34.83
N ARG A 261 -10.33 -21.83 35.78
CA ARG A 261 -10.99 -21.69 37.08
C ARG A 261 -9.92 -21.62 38.16
N GLY A 262 -9.80 -20.47 38.82
CA GLY A 262 -8.61 -20.20 39.65
C GLY A 262 -7.36 -20.29 38.77
N ASP A 263 -6.42 -21.18 39.10
CA ASP A 263 -5.21 -21.43 38.31
C ASP A 263 -5.26 -22.72 37.48
N GLN A 264 -6.40 -23.41 37.44
CA GLN A 264 -6.55 -24.66 36.69
C GLN A 264 -7.15 -24.41 35.30
N SER A 265 -6.44 -24.84 34.25
CA SER A 265 -6.97 -24.90 32.88
C SER A 265 -7.86 -26.12 32.69
N LEU A 266 -9.07 -25.90 32.21
CA LEU A 266 -10.07 -26.94 31.94
C LEU A 266 -10.14 -27.33 30.44
N ARG A 267 -9.18 -26.88 29.63
CA ARG A 267 -9.11 -27.10 28.17
C ARG A 267 -9.41 -28.53 27.73
N ARG A 268 -8.89 -29.52 28.47
CA ARG A 268 -8.99 -30.94 28.11
C ARG A 268 -10.41 -31.50 28.27
N ASN A 269 -11.20 -30.94 29.17
CA ASN A 269 -12.54 -31.44 29.52
C ASN A 269 -13.66 -30.43 29.21
N LEU A 270 -13.45 -29.49 28.28
CA LEU A 270 -14.40 -28.41 27.96
C LEU A 270 -15.84 -28.87 27.64
N LYS A 271 -16.02 -30.13 27.22
CA LYS A 271 -17.35 -30.71 26.95
C LYS A 271 -18.21 -30.88 28.19
N GLU A 272 -17.60 -31.09 29.35
CA GLU A 272 -18.30 -31.37 30.62
C GLU A 272 -18.26 -30.17 31.57
N VAL A 273 -17.63 -29.08 31.16
CA VAL A 273 -17.46 -27.89 32.00
C VAL A 273 -18.72 -27.04 31.95
N ALA A 274 -19.44 -27.02 33.07
CA ALA A 274 -20.43 -25.98 33.36
C ALA A 274 -19.71 -24.71 33.85
N LEU A 275 -20.06 -23.58 33.25
CA LEU A 275 -19.48 -22.27 33.56
C LEU A 275 -19.90 -21.81 34.96
N GLN A 276 -18.97 -21.23 35.70
CA GLN A 276 -19.18 -20.73 37.06
C GLN A 276 -18.75 -19.26 37.16
N LYS A 277 -19.25 -18.59 38.21
CA LYS A 277 -18.82 -17.24 38.57
C LYS A 277 -17.30 -17.23 38.77
N GLY A 278 -16.64 -16.24 38.16
CA GLY A 278 -15.18 -16.07 38.29
C GLY A 278 -14.36 -16.92 37.32
N ASP A 279 -14.98 -17.76 36.49
CA ASP A 279 -14.29 -18.46 35.42
C ASP A 279 -13.73 -17.43 34.40
N ARG A 280 -12.47 -17.65 34.00
CA ARG A 280 -11.80 -16.88 32.95
C ARG A 280 -11.87 -17.65 31.65
N VAL A 281 -12.60 -17.12 30.68
CA VAL A 281 -12.84 -17.71 29.38
C VAL A 281 -11.82 -17.16 28.38
N VAL A 282 -11.03 -18.04 27.79
CA VAL A 282 -10.02 -17.66 26.78
C VAL A 282 -10.64 -17.82 25.39
N LEU A 283 -10.80 -16.72 24.67
CA LEU A 283 -11.42 -16.67 23.35
C LEU A 283 -10.40 -16.31 22.27
N ARG A 284 -10.43 -17.03 21.15
CA ARG A 284 -9.71 -16.67 19.93
C ARG A 284 -10.67 -15.95 18.99
N THR A 285 -10.44 -14.66 18.76
CA THR A 285 -11.35 -13.84 17.95
C THR A 285 -10.64 -12.68 17.25
N ALA A 286 -11.26 -12.11 16.22
CA ALA A 286 -10.78 -10.93 15.50
C ALA A 286 -11.10 -9.64 16.28
N MET A 287 -10.36 -8.56 16.03
CA MET A 287 -10.54 -7.28 16.75
C MET A 287 -11.95 -6.68 16.61
N SER A 288 -12.60 -6.87 15.46
CA SER A 288 -13.98 -6.41 15.21
C SER A 288 -15.00 -7.08 16.12
N GLU A 289 -14.81 -8.37 16.40
CA GLU A 289 -15.68 -9.16 17.27
C GLU A 289 -15.34 -8.99 18.75
N LEU A 290 -14.12 -8.56 19.10
CA LEU A 290 -13.78 -8.21 20.48
C LEU A 290 -14.63 -7.05 20.99
N LEU A 291 -14.88 -6.04 20.15
CA LEU A 291 -15.68 -4.87 20.52
C LEU A 291 -17.16 -5.23 20.70
N SER A 292 -17.69 -6.18 19.92
CA SER A 292 -19.07 -6.67 20.08
C SER A 292 -19.21 -7.51 21.36
N LEU A 293 -18.21 -8.34 21.68
CA LEU A 293 -18.16 -9.10 22.93
C LEU A 293 -18.01 -8.21 24.17
N GLN A 294 -17.34 -7.06 24.06
CA GLN A 294 -17.21 -6.08 25.14
C GLN A 294 -18.53 -5.40 25.52
N GLN A 295 -19.46 -5.29 24.58
CA GLN A 295 -20.78 -4.70 24.84
C GLN A 295 -21.75 -5.70 25.48
N ASP A 296 -21.39 -6.99 25.52
CA ASP A 296 -22.20 -8.03 26.13
C ASP A 296 -22.05 -8.02 27.66
N LYS A 297 -23.15 -7.78 28.36
CA LYS A 297 -23.18 -7.68 29.83
C LYS A 297 -22.79 -8.98 30.53
N SER A 298 -22.83 -10.11 29.82
CA SER A 298 -22.51 -11.43 30.36
C SER A 298 -21.01 -11.70 30.51
N LEU A 299 -20.14 -10.82 30.00
CA LEU A 299 -18.68 -10.93 30.06
C LEU A 299 -18.04 -9.61 30.52
N ARG A 300 -16.96 -9.68 31.32
CA ARG A 300 -16.15 -8.51 31.68
C ARG A 300 -14.67 -8.73 31.42
N ARG A 301 -13.92 -7.67 31.13
CA ARG A 301 -12.46 -7.74 30.93
C ARG A 301 -11.75 -7.95 32.28
N VAL A 302 -10.68 -8.74 32.27
CA VAL A 302 -9.82 -8.99 33.44
C VAL A 302 -9.22 -7.68 33.98
N ASP A 303 -8.87 -6.74 33.10
CA ASP A 303 -8.25 -5.45 33.46
C ASP A 303 -9.14 -4.55 34.33
N GLN A 304 -10.46 -4.73 34.34
CA GLN A 304 -11.38 -3.93 35.17
C GLN A 304 -11.66 -4.51 36.57
N LEU A 305 -11.14 -5.71 36.87
CA LEU A 305 -11.40 -6.41 38.13
C LEU A 305 -10.15 -6.62 39.00
N SER A 306 -8.97 -6.17 38.55
CA SER A 306 -7.71 -6.35 39.30
C SER A 306 -7.42 -5.24 40.34
N ALA A 307 -8.40 -4.39 40.65
CA ALA A 307 -8.34 -3.52 41.81
C ALA A 307 -8.91 -4.23 43.04
N VAL A 308 -8.17 -5.21 43.57
CA VAL A 308 -8.39 -5.72 44.92
C VAL A 308 -7.10 -5.50 45.69
N GLU A 309 -7.17 -4.58 46.66
CA GLU A 309 -6.10 -4.29 47.61
C GLU A 309 -5.56 -5.59 48.20
N THR A 310 -4.30 -5.90 47.89
CA THR A 310 -3.56 -6.96 48.56
C THR A 310 -2.94 -6.34 49.81
N ASN A 311 -3.58 -6.51 50.96
CA ASN A 311 -2.90 -6.29 52.24
C ASN A 311 -1.88 -7.41 52.42
N THR A 312 -0.60 -7.06 52.26
CA THR A 312 0.52 -7.92 52.58
C THR A 312 0.61 -8.00 54.10
N VAL A 313 0.29 -9.18 54.65
CA VAL A 313 0.65 -9.49 56.05
C VAL A 313 1.95 -10.25 55.97
N GLU A 314 3.06 -9.56 56.24
CA GLU A 314 4.35 -10.20 56.50
C GLU A 314 4.26 -10.93 57.85
N VAL A 315 4.63 -12.21 57.84
CA VAL A 315 5.04 -12.97 59.02
C VAL A 315 6.42 -13.54 58.72
#